data_AF-A0A445FL57-F1
#
_entry.id   AF-A0A445FL57-F1
#
_cell.length_a   1.000
_cell.length_b   1.000
_cell.length_c   1.000
_cell.angle_alpha   90.00
_cell.angle_beta   90.00
_cell.angle_gamma   90.00
#
_symmetry.space_group_name_H-M   'P 1'
#
loop_
_entity.id
_entity.type
_entity.pdbx_description
1 polymer ?
#
loop_
_entity_poly.entity_id
_entity_poly.type
_entity_poly.pdbx_seq_one_letter_code
_entity_poly.pdbx_strand_id
1 'polypeptide(L)'
;MGKAWVGLVVLLCLIVTAIAEQCGRQAGGQTCPNNLCCSQYGWCGNTEEYCSPSKNCQSNCWGGGGGGGGGGGGESASNVRATYHYYEPEQHGWDLNAVSAYCSTWDASKPYSWRSKYGWTAFCGPVGPRGRDSCGKCLRVTNTGTGANTIVRIVDQCSNGGLDLDVGVFNRIDTDGRGYQQGHLIVNYQFVDCGNELDLTKPLLSILDAP
;
A
#
# COMPACT_ATOMS: atom_id res chain seq x y z
N MET A 1 -27.53 -65.29 5.37
CA MET A 1 -26.36 -64.53 5.87
C MET A 1 -25.85 -63.43 4.92
N GLY A 2 -26.55 -63.04 3.83
CA GLY A 2 -25.96 -62.17 2.81
C GLY A 2 -26.61 -60.80 2.54
N LYS A 3 -27.70 -60.41 3.21
CA LYS A 3 -28.43 -59.17 2.88
C LYS A 3 -28.30 -58.04 3.92
N ALA A 4 -27.90 -58.36 5.15
CA ALA A 4 -27.70 -57.35 6.19
C ALA A 4 -26.35 -56.63 6.07
N TRP A 5 -25.37 -57.23 5.38
CA TRP A 5 -24.02 -56.65 5.30
C TRP A 5 -23.88 -55.59 4.21
N VAL A 6 -24.68 -55.69 3.13
CA VAL A 6 -24.68 -54.69 2.04
C VAL A 6 -25.32 -53.36 2.51
N GLY A 7 -26.31 -53.40 3.40
CA GLY A 7 -26.93 -52.19 3.95
C GLY A 7 -26.03 -51.41 4.91
N LEU A 8 -25.17 -52.10 5.67
CA LEU A 8 -24.30 -51.47 6.67
C LEU A 8 -23.06 -50.81 6.05
N VAL A 9 -22.61 -51.27 4.87
CA VAL A 9 -21.53 -50.63 4.10
C VAL A 9 -22.00 -49.35 3.38
N VAL A 10 -23.28 -49.27 2.97
CA VAL A 10 -23.84 -48.08 2.32
C VAL A 10 -24.20 -46.97 3.33
N LEU A 11 -24.51 -47.32 4.58
CA LEU A 11 -24.84 -46.36 5.65
C LEU A 11 -23.61 -45.65 6.26
N LEU A 12 -22.39 -46.14 6.00
CA LEU A 12 -21.13 -45.61 6.53
C LEU A 12 -20.44 -44.57 5.61
N CYS A 13 -20.99 -44.27 4.43
CA CYS A 13 -20.42 -43.32 3.47
C CYS A 13 -21.08 -41.91 3.45
N LEU A 14 -21.94 -41.57 4.41
CA LEU A 14 -22.67 -40.28 4.44
C LEU A 14 -22.31 -39.37 5.62
N ILE A 15 -21.10 -39.48 6.20
CA ILE A 15 -20.59 -38.43 7.07
C ILE A 15 -19.91 -37.38 6.18
N VAL A 16 -20.72 -36.59 5.49
CA VAL A 16 -20.24 -35.35 4.86
C VAL A 16 -19.87 -34.42 6.02
N THR A 17 -18.61 -34.43 6.41
CA THR A 17 -18.04 -33.35 7.22
C THR A 17 -18.13 -32.10 6.36
N ALA A 18 -19.21 -31.32 6.53
CA ALA A 18 -19.31 -29.99 5.96
C ALA A 18 -18.22 -29.15 6.62
N ILE A 19 -17.07 -29.06 5.95
CA ILE A 19 -16.07 -28.06 6.24
C ILE A 19 -16.73 -26.71 6.00
N ALA A 20 -17.13 -26.04 7.08
CA ALA A 20 -17.71 -24.71 6.97
C ALA A 20 -16.63 -23.75 6.49
N GLU A 21 -16.95 -22.98 5.45
CA GLU A 21 -16.08 -21.92 4.96
C GLU A 21 -15.87 -20.86 6.06
N GLN A 22 -14.64 -20.36 6.20
CA GLN A 22 -14.19 -19.56 7.33
C GLN A 22 -14.42 -18.06 7.13
N CYS A 23 -14.45 -17.59 5.88
CA CYS A 23 -14.47 -16.17 5.55
C CYS A 23 -15.18 -15.89 4.21
N GLY A 24 -15.37 -14.60 3.92
CA GLY A 24 -15.87 -14.13 2.64
C GLY A 24 -17.37 -14.33 2.47
N ARG A 25 -17.86 -14.22 1.22
CA ARG A 25 -19.30 -14.32 0.91
C ARG A 25 -19.91 -15.67 1.33
N GLN A 26 -19.08 -16.71 1.39
CA GLN A 26 -19.45 -18.06 1.81
C GLN A 26 -19.75 -18.14 3.32
N ALA A 27 -19.14 -17.26 4.11
CA ALA A 27 -19.30 -17.18 5.55
C ALA A 27 -20.08 -15.92 5.98
N GLY A 28 -20.95 -15.37 5.13
CA GLY A 28 -21.74 -14.18 5.45
C GLY A 28 -20.91 -12.89 5.60
N GLY A 29 -19.75 -12.82 4.93
CA GLY A 29 -18.86 -11.65 4.96
C GLY A 29 -17.87 -11.62 6.13
N GLN A 30 -17.73 -12.73 6.88
CA GLN A 30 -16.74 -12.83 7.95
C GLN A 30 -15.31 -12.65 7.40
N THR A 31 -14.46 -11.99 8.17
CA THR A 31 -13.03 -11.85 7.87
C THR A 31 -12.22 -12.92 8.61
N CYS A 32 -11.04 -13.21 8.09
CA CYS A 32 -10.15 -14.15 8.74
C CYS A 32 -9.53 -13.60 10.03
N PRO A 33 -9.34 -14.44 11.06
CA PRO A 33 -8.58 -14.06 12.24
C PRO A 33 -7.10 -13.78 11.90
N ASN A 34 -6.42 -13.03 12.77
CA ASN A 34 -5.00 -12.67 12.63
C ASN A 34 -4.64 -11.95 11.32
N ASN A 35 -5.58 -11.21 10.72
CA ASN A 35 -5.40 -10.51 9.44
C ASN A 35 -4.96 -11.41 8.28
N LEU A 36 -5.29 -12.72 8.32
CA LEU A 36 -5.06 -13.61 7.19
C LEU A 36 -5.92 -13.22 5.99
N CYS A 37 -5.49 -13.61 4.80
CA CYS A 37 -6.20 -13.38 3.56
C CYS A 37 -7.36 -14.36 3.42
N CYS A 38 -8.48 -13.88 2.92
CA CYS A 38 -9.60 -14.73 2.56
C CYS A 38 -9.52 -15.12 1.08
N SER A 39 -9.29 -16.39 0.80
CA SER A 39 -9.23 -16.90 -0.58
C SER A 39 -10.58 -16.78 -1.28
N GLN A 40 -10.60 -16.95 -2.62
CA GLN A 40 -11.86 -16.99 -3.39
C GLN A 40 -12.84 -18.08 -2.96
N TYR A 41 -12.33 -19.10 -2.26
CA TYR A 41 -13.09 -20.26 -1.80
C TYR A 41 -13.64 -20.09 -0.39
N GLY A 42 -13.23 -19.06 0.35
CA GLY A 42 -13.68 -18.82 1.73
C GLY A 42 -12.76 -19.40 2.80
N TRP A 43 -11.50 -19.67 2.45
CA TRP A 43 -10.47 -20.18 3.37
C TRP A 43 -9.49 -19.10 3.78
N CYS A 44 -9.02 -19.16 5.03
CA CYS A 44 -8.02 -18.25 5.56
C CYS A 44 -6.61 -18.78 5.37
N GLY A 45 -5.71 -17.91 4.88
CA GLY A 45 -4.31 -18.27 4.69
C GLY A 45 -3.43 -17.06 4.36
N ASN A 46 -2.13 -17.29 4.18
CA ASN A 46 -1.14 -16.25 3.94
C ASN A 46 -0.23 -16.55 2.73
N THR A 47 -0.62 -17.48 1.85
CA THR A 47 0.10 -17.76 0.61
C THR A 47 -0.57 -17.05 -0.57
N GLU A 48 0.09 -17.07 -1.73
CA GLU A 48 -0.40 -16.42 -2.94
C GLU A 48 -1.83 -16.84 -3.33
N GLU A 49 -2.18 -18.12 -3.13
CA GLU A 49 -3.50 -18.67 -3.43
C GLU A 49 -4.63 -18.04 -2.61
N TYR A 50 -4.29 -17.50 -1.44
CA TYR A 50 -5.23 -16.88 -0.51
C TYR A 50 -5.22 -15.36 -0.66
N CYS A 51 -4.04 -14.79 -0.89
CA CYS A 51 -3.81 -13.37 -0.80
C CYS A 51 -3.78 -12.65 -2.15
N SER A 52 -3.52 -13.35 -3.25
CA SER A 52 -3.36 -12.69 -4.55
C SER A 52 -4.69 -12.20 -5.11
N PRO A 53 -4.77 -10.93 -5.54
CA PRO A 53 -5.94 -10.42 -6.26
C PRO A 53 -6.23 -11.21 -7.53
N SER A 54 -5.19 -11.73 -8.22
CA SER A 54 -5.36 -12.55 -9.44
C SER A 54 -5.96 -13.93 -9.16
N LYS A 55 -6.01 -14.36 -7.89
CA LYS A 55 -6.69 -15.56 -7.41
C LYS A 55 -8.03 -15.26 -6.73
N ASN A 56 -8.61 -14.09 -7.04
CA ASN A 56 -9.88 -13.58 -6.51
C ASN A 56 -9.97 -13.60 -4.97
N CYS A 57 -8.88 -13.21 -4.31
CA CYS A 57 -8.91 -12.96 -2.87
C CYS A 57 -10.07 -12.00 -2.50
N GLN A 58 -10.78 -12.32 -1.42
CA GLN A 58 -12.00 -11.64 -1.00
C GLN A 58 -11.74 -10.54 0.06
N SER A 59 -10.77 -10.73 0.95
CA SER A 59 -10.44 -9.75 2.01
C SER A 59 -8.99 -9.91 2.49
N ASN A 60 -8.41 -8.84 3.05
CA ASN A 60 -7.00 -8.78 3.48
C ASN A 60 -6.00 -9.17 2.39
N CYS A 61 -6.30 -8.86 1.13
CA CYS A 61 -5.51 -9.30 -0.03
C CYS A 61 -4.17 -8.56 -0.13
N TRP A 62 -3.16 -9.22 -0.68
CA TRP A 62 -1.91 -8.55 -1.03
C TRP A 62 -2.17 -7.52 -2.13
N GLY A 63 -1.72 -6.29 -1.91
CA GLY A 63 -1.98 -5.18 -2.83
C GLY A 63 -3.45 -4.71 -2.88
N GLY A 64 -4.33 -5.25 -2.03
CA GLY A 64 -5.74 -4.86 -1.91
C GLY A 64 -6.13 -4.72 -0.44
N GLY A 65 -5.95 -3.53 0.11
CA GLY A 65 -6.36 -3.21 1.48
C GLY A 65 -7.86 -3.46 1.67
N GLY A 66 -8.20 -4.36 2.59
CA GLY A 66 -9.57 -4.70 2.94
C GLY A 66 -9.79 -4.59 4.45
N GLY A 67 -10.16 -3.40 4.91
CA GLY A 67 -10.92 -3.18 6.14
C GLY A 67 -12.02 -2.19 5.80
N GLY A 68 -13.26 -2.66 5.76
CA GLY A 68 -14.37 -1.98 5.08
C GLY A 68 -14.90 -0.72 5.76
N GLY A 69 -15.58 0.10 4.93
CA GLY A 69 -16.57 1.08 5.38
C GLY A 69 -16.34 2.51 4.87
N GLY A 70 -16.83 2.80 3.66
CA GLY A 70 -17.27 4.15 3.27
C GLY A 70 -16.29 5.02 2.47
N GLY A 71 -16.60 5.18 1.17
CA GLY A 71 -16.30 6.41 0.43
C GLY A 71 -14.91 6.53 -0.21
N GLY A 72 -14.72 5.89 -1.37
CA GLY A 72 -14.20 6.50 -2.61
C GLY A 72 -13.00 7.47 -2.62
N GLY A 73 -12.15 7.53 -1.60
CA GLY A 73 -10.92 8.32 -1.58
C GLY A 73 -9.88 7.60 -0.74
N GLY A 74 -8.67 7.42 -1.27
CA GLY A 74 -7.56 6.86 -0.49
C GLY A 74 -7.39 7.60 0.84
N GLU A 75 -6.92 6.90 1.87
CA GLU A 75 -6.62 7.45 3.20
C GLU A 75 -5.92 8.81 3.04
N SER A 76 -6.47 9.84 3.68
CA SER A 76 -6.05 11.22 3.45
C SER A 76 -6.23 12.05 4.70
N ALA A 77 -5.44 13.11 4.81
CA ALA A 77 -5.58 14.11 5.84
C ALA A 77 -5.29 15.50 5.28
N SER A 78 -5.85 16.50 5.95
CA SER A 78 -5.70 17.91 5.59
C SER A 78 -5.09 18.70 6.73
N ASN A 79 -4.50 19.85 6.39
CA ASN A 79 -3.86 20.76 7.35
C ASN A 79 -2.75 20.09 8.17
N VAL A 80 -1.95 19.27 7.51
CA VAL A 80 -0.87 18.49 8.12
C VAL A 80 0.43 19.26 8.01
N ARG A 81 1.22 19.28 9.08
CA ARG A 81 2.56 19.88 9.06
C ARG A 81 3.51 19.00 8.24
N ALA A 82 4.22 19.59 7.29
CA ALA A 82 5.34 18.95 6.60
C ALA A 82 6.63 19.73 6.87
N THR A 83 7.59 19.11 7.54
CA THR A 83 8.95 19.66 7.67
C THR A 83 9.82 19.16 6.51
N TYR A 84 11.12 19.45 6.57
CA TYR A 84 12.08 18.91 5.63
C TYR A 84 13.30 18.30 6.33
N HIS A 85 13.88 17.33 5.65
CA HIS A 85 15.13 16.66 6.00
C HIS A 85 16.05 16.62 4.78
N TYR A 86 17.36 16.62 5.01
CA TYR A 86 18.36 16.52 3.93
C TYR A 86 18.65 15.05 3.65
N TYR A 87 17.70 14.36 3.01
CA TYR A 87 17.95 13.00 2.51
C TYR A 87 18.82 13.02 1.26
N GLU A 88 18.61 14.02 0.38
CA GLU A 88 19.36 14.25 -0.85
C GLU A 88 19.54 12.98 -1.70
N PRO A 89 18.45 12.25 -2.00
CA PRO A 89 18.53 10.90 -2.55
C PRO A 89 19.28 10.86 -3.90
N GLU A 90 19.20 11.91 -4.72
CA GLU A 90 19.94 12.02 -5.97
C GLU A 90 21.47 11.96 -5.76
N GLN A 91 21.98 12.54 -4.67
CA GLN A 91 23.41 12.53 -4.34
C GLN A 91 23.88 11.14 -3.85
N HIS A 92 22.96 10.37 -3.27
CA HIS A 92 23.22 9.04 -2.72
C HIS A 92 22.80 7.90 -3.65
N GLY A 93 22.57 8.17 -4.94
CA GLY A 93 22.17 7.13 -5.91
C GLY A 93 20.85 6.45 -5.56
N TRP A 94 19.98 7.18 -4.87
CA TRP A 94 18.70 6.72 -4.33
C TRP A 94 18.84 5.50 -3.40
N ASP A 95 19.98 5.32 -2.73
CA ASP A 95 20.23 4.22 -1.80
C ASP A 95 19.65 4.52 -0.41
N LEU A 96 18.65 3.74 0.00
CA LEU A 96 18.00 3.91 1.30
C LEU A 96 18.96 3.61 2.47
N ASN A 97 19.97 2.75 2.27
CA ASN A 97 20.95 2.45 3.32
C ASN A 97 21.88 3.65 3.57
N ALA A 98 22.25 4.37 2.51
CA ALA A 98 23.17 5.50 2.58
C ALA A 98 22.64 6.62 3.50
N VAL A 99 21.31 6.77 3.56
CA VAL A 99 20.63 7.76 4.39
C VAL A 99 20.06 7.18 5.69
N SER A 100 20.34 5.91 5.99
CA SER A 100 19.81 5.19 7.15
C SER A 100 18.28 5.26 7.30
N ALA A 101 17.55 5.28 6.17
CA ALA A 101 16.10 5.37 6.19
C ALA A 101 15.48 4.14 6.87
N TYR A 102 14.44 4.32 7.69
CA TYR A 102 13.81 3.21 8.42
C TYR A 102 13.36 2.06 7.51
N CYS A 103 12.85 2.37 6.31
CA CYS A 103 12.38 1.34 5.37
C CYS A 103 13.50 0.59 4.65
N SER A 104 14.77 0.97 4.82
CA SER A 104 15.94 0.32 4.18
C SER A 104 15.95 -1.20 4.39
N THR A 105 15.53 -1.67 5.57
CA THR A 105 15.43 -3.10 5.91
C THR A 105 14.62 -3.92 4.89
N TRP A 106 13.60 -3.33 4.26
CA TRP A 106 12.70 -4.04 3.35
C TRP A 106 12.77 -3.53 1.91
N ASP A 107 13.12 -2.26 1.71
CA ASP A 107 12.98 -1.58 0.43
C ASP A 107 14.31 -1.23 -0.25
N ALA A 108 15.45 -1.38 0.44
CA ALA A 108 16.74 -0.98 -0.14
C ALA A 108 17.17 -1.80 -1.37
N SER A 109 16.76 -3.07 -1.44
CA SER A 109 17.08 -3.96 -2.57
C SER A 109 16.16 -3.78 -3.79
N LYS A 110 15.17 -2.88 -3.72
CA LYS A 110 14.28 -2.62 -4.86
C LYS A 110 15.05 -1.99 -6.02
N PRO A 111 14.56 -2.17 -7.27
CA PRO A 111 15.22 -1.63 -8.46
C PRO A 111 15.47 -0.13 -8.34
N TYR A 112 16.55 0.35 -8.97
CA TYR A 112 16.87 1.78 -8.99
C TYR A 112 15.68 2.61 -9.48
N SER A 113 15.05 2.18 -10.56
CA SER A 113 13.87 2.83 -11.14
C SER A 113 12.73 2.99 -10.14
N TRP A 114 12.57 2.04 -9.19
CA TRP A 114 11.52 2.11 -8.18
C TRP A 114 11.88 3.12 -7.09
N ARG A 115 13.15 3.09 -6.66
CA ARG A 115 13.71 3.97 -5.64
C ARG A 115 13.74 5.42 -6.11
N SER A 116 14.02 5.64 -7.40
CA SER A 116 14.17 6.95 -8.03
C SER A 116 12.92 7.50 -8.72
N LYS A 117 11.80 6.77 -8.69
CA LYS A 117 10.57 7.19 -9.39
C LYS A 117 9.96 8.47 -8.83
N TYR A 118 10.04 8.64 -7.51
CA TYR A 118 9.44 9.74 -6.77
C TYR A 118 10.40 10.22 -5.69
N GLY A 119 10.31 11.50 -5.34
CA GLY A 119 11.05 12.05 -4.19
C GLY A 119 10.64 11.38 -2.87
N TRP A 120 11.50 11.50 -1.86
CA TRP A 120 11.35 10.77 -0.61
C TRP A 120 10.70 11.59 0.51
N THR A 121 10.10 10.88 1.45
CA THR A 121 9.59 11.45 2.70
C THR A 121 9.58 10.43 3.85
N ALA A 122 9.71 10.93 5.08
CA ALA A 122 9.24 10.23 6.27
C ALA A 122 7.75 10.48 6.51
N PHE A 123 7.05 9.47 7.04
CA PHE A 123 5.63 9.57 7.33
C PHE A 123 5.27 9.21 8.77
N CYS A 124 4.47 10.06 9.39
CA CYS A 124 3.86 9.85 10.69
C CYS A 124 2.54 10.62 10.82
N GLY A 125 1.88 10.87 9.69
CA GLY A 125 0.64 11.66 9.59
C GLY A 125 -0.52 11.04 10.37
N PRO A 126 -1.60 11.81 10.64
CA PRO A 126 -2.69 11.40 11.52
C PRO A 126 -3.55 10.24 10.97
N VAL A 127 -3.62 10.08 9.64
CA VAL A 127 -4.47 9.09 8.95
C VAL A 127 -3.63 8.22 8.01
N GLY A 128 -3.83 6.90 8.09
CA GLY A 128 -3.13 5.91 7.27
C GLY A 128 -2.12 5.05 8.05
N PRO A 129 -1.53 4.04 7.40
CA PRO A 129 -0.57 3.13 8.02
C PRO A 129 0.71 3.87 8.44
N ARG A 130 1.41 3.37 9.45
CA ARG A 130 2.66 3.95 9.95
C ARG A 130 3.74 2.88 10.11
N GLY A 131 4.98 3.32 10.24
CA GLY A 131 6.13 2.43 10.40
C GLY A 131 6.27 1.49 9.20
N ARG A 132 6.45 0.19 9.48
CA ARG A 132 6.66 -0.82 8.44
C ARG A 132 5.54 -0.85 7.39
N ASP A 133 4.28 -0.71 7.81
CA ASP A 133 3.13 -0.83 6.91
C ASP A 133 3.00 0.34 5.94
N SER A 134 3.68 1.46 6.22
CA SER A 134 3.77 2.60 5.30
C SER A 134 4.91 2.53 4.30
N CYS A 135 5.91 1.68 4.54
CA CYS A 135 7.10 1.61 3.70
C CYS A 135 6.78 1.35 2.22
N GLY A 136 7.34 2.19 1.36
CA GLY A 136 7.20 2.09 -0.09
C GLY A 136 5.88 2.58 -0.67
N LYS A 137 4.89 2.96 0.16
CA LYS A 137 3.64 3.58 -0.30
C LYS A 137 3.88 4.99 -0.82
N CYS A 138 2.95 5.49 -1.63
CA CYS A 138 3.04 6.82 -2.22
C CYS A 138 1.95 7.76 -1.72
N LEU A 139 2.32 9.03 -1.57
CA LEU A 139 1.42 10.11 -1.19
C LEU A 139 1.40 11.16 -2.30
N ARG A 140 0.21 11.58 -2.71
CA ARG A 140 0.04 12.89 -3.36
C ARG A 140 0.01 13.93 -2.26
N VAL A 141 0.99 14.83 -2.24
CA VAL A 141 1.13 15.91 -1.26
C VAL A 141 0.85 17.24 -1.96
N THR A 142 0.02 18.06 -1.35
CA THR A 142 -0.41 19.37 -1.88
C THR A 142 -0.16 20.45 -0.84
N ASN A 143 0.66 21.44 -1.18
CA ASN A 143 0.83 22.66 -0.40
C ASN A 143 -0.49 23.43 -0.35
N THR A 144 -1.05 23.66 0.84
CA THR A 144 -2.35 24.33 0.99
C THR A 144 -2.29 25.82 0.67
N GLY A 145 -1.12 26.45 0.79
CA GLY A 145 -0.93 27.87 0.53
C GLY A 145 -0.88 28.20 -0.96
N THR A 146 -0.27 27.32 -1.76
CA THR A 146 0.01 27.61 -3.19
C THR A 146 -0.69 26.67 -4.17
N GLY A 147 -1.22 25.53 -3.70
CA GLY A 147 -1.78 24.49 -4.56
C GLY A 147 -0.73 23.64 -5.29
N ALA A 148 0.56 23.96 -5.15
CA ALA A 148 1.64 23.15 -5.69
C ALA A 148 1.57 21.74 -5.11
N ASN A 149 1.75 20.72 -5.95
CA ASN A 149 1.62 19.34 -5.52
C ASN A 149 2.62 18.43 -6.21
N THR A 150 2.89 17.30 -5.57
CA THR A 150 3.80 16.27 -6.09
C THR A 150 3.44 14.91 -5.51
N ILE A 151 3.99 13.84 -6.08
CA ILE A 151 3.90 12.49 -5.52
C ILE A 151 5.25 12.17 -4.88
N VAL A 152 5.20 11.66 -3.66
CA VAL A 152 6.37 11.23 -2.88
C VAL A 152 6.22 9.77 -2.48
N ARG A 153 7.35 9.12 -2.22
CA ARG A 153 7.41 7.78 -1.64
C ARG A 153 7.81 7.84 -0.18
N ILE A 154 7.09 7.11 0.65
CA ILE A 154 7.42 6.94 2.06
C ILE A 154 8.60 5.96 2.18
N VAL A 155 9.72 6.46 2.69
CA VAL A 155 10.94 5.67 2.91
C VAL A 155 11.36 5.64 4.38
N ASP A 156 10.73 6.46 5.22
CA ASP A 156 11.14 6.62 6.61
C ASP A 156 9.94 6.92 7.52
N GLN A 157 10.20 6.98 8.82
CA GLN A 157 9.21 7.32 9.85
C GLN A 157 9.62 8.59 10.59
N CYS A 158 8.64 9.35 11.09
CA CYS A 158 8.87 10.58 11.85
C CYS A 158 8.08 10.61 13.16
N SER A 159 8.23 11.69 13.94
CA SER A 159 7.52 11.90 15.21
C SER A 159 6.78 13.25 15.28
N ASN A 160 6.75 14.03 14.19
CA ASN A 160 6.13 15.36 14.13
C ASN A 160 4.61 15.34 13.89
N GLY A 161 4.00 14.14 13.79
CA GLY A 161 2.57 13.96 13.51
C GLY A 161 2.16 14.28 12.06
N GLY A 162 3.12 14.35 11.13
CA GLY A 162 2.89 14.76 9.76
C GLY A 162 3.84 14.10 8.77
N LEU A 163 4.51 14.92 7.96
CA LEU A 163 5.50 14.48 6.99
C LEU A 163 6.86 15.13 7.29
N ASP A 164 7.93 14.45 6.89
CA ASP A 164 9.26 15.03 6.79
C ASP A 164 9.76 14.82 5.36
N LEU A 165 9.67 15.84 4.53
CA LEU A 165 9.97 15.73 3.10
C LEU A 165 11.48 15.79 2.88
N ASP A 166 12.00 15.13 1.86
CA ASP A 166 13.32 15.51 1.36
C ASP A 166 13.33 17.00 0.97
N VAL A 167 14.43 17.71 1.25
CA VAL A 167 14.57 19.15 1.00
C VAL A 167 14.32 19.51 -0.47
N GLY A 168 14.72 18.66 -1.42
CA GLY A 168 14.47 18.86 -2.85
C GLY A 168 12.98 18.77 -3.19
N VAL A 169 12.24 17.91 -2.50
CA VAL A 169 10.78 17.80 -2.62
C VAL A 169 10.10 19.01 -1.97
N PHE A 170 10.50 19.36 -0.75
CA PHE A 170 9.96 20.50 0.00
C PHE A 170 10.06 21.78 -0.83
N ASN A 171 11.26 22.10 -1.32
CA ASN A 171 11.53 23.31 -2.10
C ASN A 171 10.74 23.33 -3.42
N ARG A 172 10.46 22.17 -4.02
CA ARG A 172 9.66 22.06 -5.25
C ARG A 172 8.21 22.49 -5.05
N ILE A 173 7.64 22.23 -3.87
CA ILE A 173 6.25 22.59 -3.56
C ILE A 173 6.13 23.86 -2.69
N ASP A 174 7.22 24.38 -2.14
CA ASP A 174 7.32 25.69 -1.47
C ASP A 174 7.48 26.83 -2.49
N THR A 175 6.52 26.96 -3.39
CA THR A 175 6.65 27.86 -4.56
C THR A 175 6.60 29.35 -4.23
N ASP A 176 6.23 29.73 -3.00
CA ASP A 176 6.26 31.12 -2.52
C ASP A 176 7.36 31.37 -1.46
N GLY A 177 8.18 30.34 -1.14
CA GLY A 177 9.31 30.42 -0.20
C GLY A 177 8.94 30.61 1.26
N ARG A 178 7.63 30.65 1.60
CA ARG A 178 7.17 30.88 2.97
C ARG A 178 7.40 29.66 3.85
N GLY A 179 7.31 28.46 3.28
CA GLY A 179 7.53 27.23 4.01
C GLY A 179 8.94 27.16 4.59
N TYR A 180 9.94 27.48 3.76
CA TYR A 180 11.34 27.49 4.16
C TYR A 180 11.60 28.51 5.27
N GLN A 181 11.05 29.73 5.13
CA GLN A 181 11.16 30.78 6.17
C GLN A 181 10.53 30.36 7.50
N GLN A 182 9.47 29.55 7.47
CA GLN A 182 8.76 29.05 8.66
C GLN A 182 9.27 27.69 9.16
N GLY A 183 10.22 27.08 8.44
CA GLY A 183 10.71 25.73 8.71
C GLY A 183 9.69 24.60 8.48
N HIS A 184 8.55 24.87 7.85
CA HIS A 184 7.54 23.88 7.52
C HIS A 184 6.49 24.41 6.53
N LEU A 185 5.84 23.48 5.82
CA LEU A 185 4.62 23.72 5.05
C LEU A 185 3.40 23.20 5.80
N ILE A 186 2.24 23.71 5.42
CA ILE A 186 0.95 23.08 5.69
C ILE A 186 0.50 22.40 4.40
N VAL A 187 0.22 21.11 4.50
CA VAL A 187 -0.09 20.26 3.34
C VAL A 187 -1.35 19.44 3.56
N ASN A 188 -1.99 19.09 2.46
CA ASN A 188 -2.90 17.96 2.40
C ASN A 188 -2.15 16.77 1.81
N TYR A 189 -2.45 15.55 2.24
CA TYR A 189 -1.96 14.36 1.58
C TYR A 189 -3.07 13.33 1.33
N GLN A 190 -2.85 12.52 0.31
CA GLN A 190 -3.67 11.35 0.01
C GLN A 190 -2.77 10.18 -0.38
N PHE A 191 -3.02 9.00 0.20
CA PHE A 191 -2.42 7.76 -0.28
C PHE A 191 -2.90 7.47 -1.69
N VAL A 192 -1.96 7.29 -2.60
CA VAL A 192 -2.20 7.02 -4.03
C VAL A 192 -1.44 5.78 -4.47
N ASP A 193 -1.90 5.18 -5.56
CA ASP A 193 -1.12 4.17 -6.25
C ASP A 193 0.19 4.80 -6.77
N CYS A 194 1.32 4.14 -6.50
CA CYS A 194 2.63 4.52 -7.02
C CYS A 194 2.74 4.28 -8.54
N GLY A 195 1.79 3.56 -9.14
CA GLY A 195 1.82 3.08 -10.51
C GLY A 195 2.86 1.98 -10.70
N ASN A 196 2.52 0.97 -11.48
CA ASN A 196 3.44 -0.11 -11.84
C ASN A 196 4.55 0.39 -12.78
N GLU A 197 5.69 -0.28 -12.73
CA GLU A 197 6.87 0.03 -13.51
C GLU A 197 6.82 -0.52 -14.95
N LEU A 198 5.86 -1.38 -15.26
CA LEU A 198 5.76 -2.10 -16.52
C LEU A 198 4.29 -2.39 -16.84
N ASP A 199 3.64 -1.54 -17.64
CA ASP A 199 2.65 -2.05 -18.60
C ASP A 199 3.42 -2.51 -19.85
N LEU A 200 4.21 -3.58 -19.71
CA LEU A 200 4.81 -4.27 -20.86
C LEU A 200 3.75 -5.00 -21.72
N THR A 201 2.46 -4.92 -21.35
CA THR A 201 1.36 -5.37 -22.21
C THR A 201 0.84 -4.29 -23.17
N LYS A 202 1.37 -3.06 -23.14
CA LYS A 202 1.07 -2.01 -24.13
C LYS A 202 2.31 -1.30 -24.69
N PRO A 203 3.25 -1.99 -25.37
CA PRO A 203 4.36 -1.33 -26.04
C PRO A 203 4.00 -0.62 -27.36
N LEU A 204 2.74 -0.66 -27.83
CA LEU A 204 2.39 -0.27 -29.21
C LEU A 204 1.26 0.77 -29.37
N LEU A 205 0.98 1.62 -28.38
CA LEU A 205 -0.07 2.65 -28.54
C LEU A 205 0.40 4.10 -28.35
N SER A 206 1.68 4.34 -28.09
CA SER A 206 2.22 5.70 -27.91
C SER A 206 2.79 6.34 -29.19
N ILE A 207 2.66 5.70 -30.36
CA ILE A 207 3.24 6.22 -31.63
C ILE A 207 2.18 6.78 -32.60
N LEU A 208 0.87 6.61 -32.36
CA LEU A 208 -0.15 6.97 -33.36
C LEU A 208 -0.99 8.22 -33.10
N ASP A 209 -0.74 8.99 -32.05
CA ASP A 209 -1.45 10.27 -31.83
C ASP A 209 -0.48 11.46 -31.67
N ALA A 210 0.37 11.66 -32.68
CA ALA A 210 0.93 12.97 -32.99
C ALA A 210 0.41 13.37 -34.40
N PRO A 211 -0.21 14.56 -34.56
CA PRO A 211 -0.70 15.02 -35.86
C PRO A 211 0.41 15.23 -36.89
#